data_AF-A0ABD1JM67-F1
#
_entry.id   AF-A0ABD1JM67-F1
#
_cell.length_a   1.000
_cell.length_b   1.000
_cell.length_c   1.000
_cell.angle_alpha   90.00
_cell.angle_beta   90.00
_cell.angle_gamma   90.00
#
_symmetry.space_group_name_H-M   'P 1'
#
loop_
_entity.id
_entity.type
_entity.pdbx_description
1 polymer ?
#
loop_
_entity_poly.entity_id
_entity_poly.type
_entity_poly.pdbx_seq_one_letter_code
_entity_poly.pdbx_strand_id
1 'polypeptide(L)'
;MKSFLIFALVMMCFVAWGDAVAFLAKHHHHRRPRPLDNSATWNNLMVVAKHAQEKDTDHVTRLIPVISEEKLKEKHVCCMTANILDYYLRNVLTTEGEHHMRLPAVKEDLTRVKRDLENHAKCDPKKFDENEYNQTFRKNYQAAGIDAPNKAIGEMDILFHYLFESCN
;
A
#
# COMPACT_ATOMS: atom_id res chain seq x y z
N MET A 1 53.35 9.52 27.26
CA MET A 1 53.00 9.50 25.82
C MET A 1 52.24 8.24 25.37
N LYS A 2 52.50 7.04 25.91
CA LYS A 2 51.80 5.80 25.46
C LYS A 2 50.28 5.76 25.74
N SER A 3 49.81 6.40 26.81
CA SER A 3 48.38 6.38 27.22
C SER A 3 47.45 7.18 26.29
N PHE A 4 47.95 8.25 25.65
CA PHE A 4 47.16 9.07 24.73
C PHE A 4 46.84 8.36 23.41
N LEU A 5 47.75 7.51 22.93
CA LEU A 5 47.53 6.72 21.72
C LEU A 5 46.43 5.66 21.91
N ILE A 6 46.32 5.10 23.12
CA ILE A 6 45.29 4.10 23.45
C ILE A 6 43.91 4.76 23.49
N PHE A 7 43.77 5.92 24.11
CA PHE A 7 42.50 6.66 24.13
C PHE A 7 42.05 7.09 22.73
N ALA A 8 42.98 7.54 21.88
CA ALA A 8 42.68 7.91 20.50
C ALA A 8 42.24 6.69 19.67
N LEU A 9 42.90 5.54 19.83
CA LEU A 9 42.52 4.29 19.16
C LEU A 9 41.14 3.78 19.59
N VAL A 10 40.84 3.83 20.90
CA VAL A 10 39.54 3.42 21.44
C VAL A 10 38.42 4.32 20.92
N MET A 11 38.62 5.65 20.91
CA MET A 11 37.66 6.60 20.32
C MET A 11 37.42 6.34 18.82
N MET A 12 38.47 6.10 18.03
CA MET A 12 38.31 5.81 16.58
C MET A 12 37.53 4.52 16.32
N CYS A 13 37.70 3.48 17.16
CA CYS A 13 36.90 2.26 17.05
C CYS A 13 35.41 2.50 17.33
N PHE A 14 35.06 3.39 18.27
CA PHE A 14 33.66 3.71 18.57
C PHE A 14 32.97 4.51 17.46
N VAL A 15 33.69 5.44 16.81
CA VAL A 15 33.12 6.20 15.67
C VAL A 15 32.95 5.29 14.44
N ALA A 16 33.93 4.43 14.16
CA ALA A 16 33.86 3.48 13.03
C ALA A 16 32.76 2.42 13.19
N TRP A 17 32.41 2.01 14.42
CA TRP A 17 31.26 1.14 14.68
C TRP A 17 29.92 1.85 14.59
N GLY A 18 29.82 3.10 15.05
CA GLY A 18 28.58 3.88 14.93
C GLY A 18 28.12 4.04 13.48
N ASP A 19 29.07 4.36 12.59
CA ASP A 19 28.79 4.53 11.17
C ASP A 19 28.48 3.21 10.45
N ALA A 20 29.14 2.11 10.82
CA ALA A 20 28.87 0.78 10.25
C ALA A 20 27.48 0.24 10.61
N VAL A 21 27.03 0.45 11.86
CA VAL A 21 25.68 0.06 12.31
C VAL A 21 24.61 0.95 11.63
N ALA A 22 24.87 2.25 11.49
CA ALA A 22 23.98 3.15 10.76
C ALA A 22 23.90 2.81 9.26
N PHE A 23 25.00 2.38 8.64
CA PHE A 23 25.05 1.96 7.24
C PHE A 23 24.30 0.64 7.00
N LEU A 24 24.42 -0.34 7.92
CA LEU A 24 23.65 -1.59 7.87
C LEU A 24 22.15 -1.36 8.13
N ALA A 25 21.79 -0.44 9.03
CA ALA A 25 20.38 -0.06 9.23
C ALA A 25 19.77 0.66 8.02
N LYS A 26 20.58 1.38 7.24
CA LYS A 26 20.15 2.08 6.01
C LYS A 26 19.85 1.14 4.83
N HIS A 27 20.37 -0.10 4.88
CA HIS A 27 20.17 -1.13 3.87
C HIS A 27 19.13 -2.19 4.28
N HIS A 28 18.15 -1.82 5.12
CA HIS A 28 16.89 -2.56 5.16
C HIS A 28 16.18 -2.38 3.81
N HIS A 29 16.49 -3.28 2.87
CA HIS A 29 15.61 -3.55 1.73
C HIS A 29 14.20 -3.67 2.29
N HIS A 30 13.35 -2.72 1.91
CA HIS A 30 11.97 -2.70 2.36
C HIS A 30 11.39 -4.01 1.88
N ARG A 31 11.08 -4.92 2.82
CA ARG A 31 10.56 -6.22 2.43
C ARG A 31 9.19 -5.99 1.85
N ARG A 32 9.07 -6.22 0.54
CA ARG A 32 7.82 -6.22 -0.18
C ARG A 32 6.76 -7.02 0.58
N PRO A 33 5.54 -6.49 0.75
CA PRO A 33 4.48 -7.20 1.43
C PRO A 33 4.17 -8.55 0.78
N ARG A 34 4.31 -9.64 1.53
CA ARG A 34 4.13 -11.01 1.00
C ARG A 34 2.80 -11.28 0.30
N PRO A 35 1.66 -10.72 0.72
CA PRO A 35 0.39 -10.98 0.01
C PRO A 35 0.39 -10.47 -1.43
N LEU A 36 1.19 -9.46 -1.78
CA LEU A 36 1.28 -8.95 -3.16
C LEU A 36 1.76 -10.03 -4.15
N ASP A 37 2.62 -10.94 -3.70
CA ASP A 37 3.18 -12.01 -4.52
C ASP A 37 2.41 -13.35 -4.37
N ASN A 38 1.30 -13.35 -3.63
CA ASN A 38 0.52 -14.56 -3.35
C ASN A 38 -0.59 -14.75 -4.39
N SER A 39 -0.52 -15.85 -5.16
CA SER A 39 -1.50 -16.17 -6.20
C SER A 39 -2.92 -16.44 -5.66
N ALA A 40 -3.05 -16.96 -4.44
CA ALA A 40 -4.35 -17.15 -3.80
C ALA A 40 -4.99 -15.81 -3.41
N THR A 41 -4.19 -14.84 -2.95
CA THR A 41 -4.65 -13.46 -2.69
C THR A 41 -5.19 -12.84 -3.97
N TRP A 42 -4.42 -12.91 -5.07
CA TRP A 42 -4.87 -12.47 -6.41
C TRP A 42 -6.18 -13.13 -6.82
N ASN A 43 -6.27 -14.46 -6.76
CA ASN A 43 -7.47 -15.19 -7.15
C ASN A 43 -8.70 -14.83 -6.30
N ASN A 44 -8.52 -14.68 -4.99
CA ASN A 44 -9.62 -14.30 -4.10
C ASN A 44 -10.12 -12.89 -4.41
N LEU A 45 -9.19 -11.97 -4.62
CA LEU A 45 -9.49 -10.58 -4.94
C LEU A 45 -10.18 -10.46 -6.31
N MET A 46 -9.69 -11.16 -7.34
CA MET A 46 -10.33 -11.19 -8.66
C MET A 46 -11.77 -11.72 -8.61
N VAL A 47 -12.03 -12.77 -7.82
CA VAL A 47 -13.40 -13.30 -7.66
C VAL A 47 -14.32 -12.30 -6.95
N VAL A 48 -13.81 -11.62 -5.92
CA VAL A 48 -14.58 -10.59 -5.21
C VAL A 48 -14.88 -9.40 -6.12
N ALA A 49 -13.85 -8.88 -6.81
CA ALA A 49 -13.98 -7.75 -7.72
C ALA A 49 -14.96 -8.08 -8.86
N LYS A 50 -14.82 -9.24 -9.49
CA LYS A 50 -15.72 -9.66 -10.57
C LYS A 50 -17.18 -9.75 -10.13
N HIS A 51 -17.45 -10.35 -8.97
CA HIS A 51 -18.84 -10.42 -8.46
C HIS A 51 -19.40 -9.01 -8.19
N ALA A 52 -18.59 -8.06 -7.74
CA ALA A 52 -19.04 -6.68 -7.56
C ALA A 52 -19.29 -5.97 -8.91
N GLN A 53 -18.42 -6.19 -9.90
CA GLN A 53 -18.55 -5.68 -11.27
C GLN A 53 -19.83 -6.16 -11.96
N GLU A 54 -20.28 -7.39 -11.71
CA GLU A 54 -21.54 -7.93 -12.26
C GLU A 54 -22.78 -7.15 -11.78
N LYS A 55 -22.68 -6.40 -10.69
CA LYS A 55 -23.74 -5.56 -10.13
C LYS A 55 -23.53 -4.07 -10.38
N ASP A 56 -22.38 -3.68 -10.92
CA ASP A 56 -22.08 -2.28 -11.26
C ASP A 56 -22.78 -1.92 -12.57
N THR A 57 -23.59 -0.87 -12.58
CA THR A 57 -24.27 -0.38 -13.78
C THR A 57 -23.52 0.75 -14.48
N ASP A 58 -22.51 1.34 -13.82
CA ASP A 58 -21.67 2.39 -14.39
C ASP A 58 -20.28 1.85 -14.73
N HIS A 59 -20.10 1.39 -15.96
CA HIS A 59 -18.80 0.91 -16.44
C HIS A 59 -17.89 2.01 -17.00
N VAL A 60 -18.35 3.27 -17.04
CA VAL A 60 -17.63 4.37 -17.71
C VAL A 60 -16.79 5.15 -16.70
N THR A 61 -17.35 5.44 -15.53
CA THR A 61 -16.64 6.19 -14.50
C THR A 61 -15.71 5.27 -13.73
N ARG A 62 -14.44 5.65 -13.58
CA ARG A 62 -13.50 4.95 -12.68
C ARG A 62 -13.34 5.70 -11.37
N LEU A 63 -13.32 4.98 -10.25
CA LEU A 63 -12.99 5.56 -8.96
C LEU A 63 -11.49 5.79 -8.83
N ILE A 64 -10.71 4.74 -9.08
CA ILE A 64 -9.25 4.76 -9.03
C ILE A 64 -8.71 5.44 -10.30
N PRO A 65 -8.01 6.58 -10.18
CA PRO A 65 -7.47 7.27 -11.35
C PRO A 65 -6.43 6.42 -12.08
N VAL A 66 -6.31 6.63 -13.39
CA VAL A 66 -5.36 5.90 -14.23
C VAL A 66 -3.94 6.36 -13.93
N ILE A 67 -3.04 5.41 -13.63
CA ILE A 67 -1.60 5.65 -13.50
C ILE A 67 -0.94 4.92 -14.68
N SER A 68 -0.07 5.62 -15.42
CA SER A 68 0.72 4.98 -16.48
C SER A 68 1.76 4.03 -15.90
N GLU A 69 2.16 3.02 -16.67
CA GLU A 69 3.23 2.08 -16.29
C GLU A 69 4.55 2.79 -15.95
N GLU A 70 4.85 3.88 -16.64
CA GLU A 70 6.01 4.71 -16.34
C GLU A 70 5.90 5.34 -14.95
N LYS A 71 4.76 5.96 -14.65
CA LYS A 71 4.51 6.58 -13.34
C LYS A 71 4.52 5.57 -12.22
N LEU A 72 4.00 4.35 -12.43
CA LEU A 72 3.99 3.29 -11.42
C LEU A 72 5.38 2.98 -10.84
N LYS A 73 6.46 3.26 -11.59
CA LYS A 73 7.85 3.06 -11.13
C LYS A 73 8.35 4.17 -10.18
N GLU A 74 7.60 5.26 -10.04
CA GLU A 74 7.97 6.36 -9.17
C GLU A 74 7.74 6.00 -7.69
N LYS A 75 8.77 6.21 -6.86
CA LYS A 75 8.78 5.80 -5.45
C LYS A 75 7.58 6.28 -4.64
N HIS A 76 7.06 7.46 -4.96
CA HIS A 76 5.97 8.06 -4.21
C HIS A 76 4.61 7.40 -4.52
N VAL A 77 4.47 6.68 -5.64
CA VAL A 77 3.24 5.99 -6.03
C VAL A 77 2.86 4.90 -5.05
N CYS A 78 3.83 4.13 -4.56
CA CYS A 78 3.54 3.11 -3.56
C CYS A 78 2.76 3.67 -2.35
N CYS A 79 3.21 4.80 -1.80
CA CYS A 79 2.52 5.41 -0.65
C CYS A 79 1.20 6.09 -1.03
N MET A 80 1.06 6.64 -2.24
CA MET A 80 -0.23 7.13 -2.71
C MET A 80 -1.25 5.99 -2.78
N THR A 81 -0.89 4.87 -3.41
CA THR A 81 -1.75 3.71 -3.54
C THR A 81 -2.02 3.04 -2.20
N ALA A 82 -1.04 3.00 -1.28
CA ALA A 82 -1.22 2.52 0.09
C ALA A 82 -2.21 3.37 0.90
N ASN A 83 -2.26 4.68 0.64
CA ASN A 83 -3.23 5.57 1.28
C ASN A 83 -4.67 5.28 0.76
N ILE A 84 -4.84 4.96 -0.51
CA ILE A 84 -6.11 4.44 -1.03
C ILE A 84 -6.46 3.09 -0.39
N LEU A 85 -5.49 2.19 -0.21
CA LEU A 85 -5.71 0.93 0.51
C LEU A 85 -6.21 1.15 1.95
N ASP A 86 -5.64 2.12 2.68
CA ASP A 86 -6.13 2.48 4.01
C ASP A 86 -7.59 2.98 3.95
N TYR A 87 -7.92 3.79 2.94
CA TYR A 87 -9.30 4.24 2.73
C TYR A 87 -10.25 3.05 2.48
N TYR A 88 -9.86 2.09 1.64
CA TYR A 88 -10.64 0.88 1.38
C TYR A 88 -10.91 0.11 2.67
N LEU A 89 -9.87 -0.17 3.46
CA LEU A 89 -9.98 -0.92 4.70
C LEU A 89 -10.89 -0.25 5.73
N ARG A 90 -10.90 1.10 5.77
CA ARG A 90 -11.68 1.87 6.75
C ARG A 90 -13.08 2.26 6.33
N ASN A 91 -13.36 2.34 5.03
CA ASN A 91 -14.63 2.91 4.53
C ASN A 91 -15.39 1.96 3.59
N VAL A 92 -14.69 1.11 2.83
CA VAL A 92 -15.29 0.22 1.84
C VAL A 92 -15.48 -1.18 2.43
N LEU A 93 -14.44 -1.70 3.08
CA LEU A 93 -14.39 -3.08 3.60
C LEU A 93 -14.87 -3.16 5.06
N THR A 94 -15.80 -2.29 5.47
CA THR A 94 -16.26 -2.11 6.85
C THR A 94 -17.37 -3.08 7.24
N THR A 95 -18.29 -3.39 6.34
CA THR A 95 -19.40 -4.30 6.57
C THR A 95 -18.99 -5.76 6.32
N GLU A 96 -19.37 -6.64 7.26
CA GLU A 96 -19.24 -8.07 7.10
C GLU A 96 -20.06 -8.53 5.88
N GLY A 97 -19.39 -8.82 4.78
CA GLY A 97 -19.49 -10.11 4.10
C GLY A 97 -20.85 -10.61 3.59
N GLU A 98 -21.95 -9.84 3.60
CA GLU A 98 -23.25 -10.42 3.25
C GLU A 98 -23.38 -10.87 1.78
N HIS A 99 -22.43 -10.51 0.89
CA HIS A 99 -22.49 -10.91 -0.51
C HIS A 99 -21.20 -11.49 -1.13
N HIS A 100 -20.08 -11.59 -0.40
CA HIS A 100 -18.81 -12.05 -0.98
C HIS A 100 -18.06 -13.02 -0.05
N MET A 101 -18.20 -14.33 -0.29
CA MET A 101 -17.62 -15.41 0.53
C MET A 101 -16.09 -15.28 0.77
N ARG A 102 -15.36 -14.69 -0.19
CA ARG A 102 -13.89 -14.55 -0.12
C ARG A 102 -13.42 -13.21 0.45
N LEU A 103 -14.33 -12.25 0.66
CA LEU A 103 -13.98 -10.91 1.10
C LEU A 103 -13.27 -10.88 2.47
N PRO A 104 -13.62 -11.71 3.47
CA PRO A 104 -12.88 -11.75 4.74
C PRO A 104 -11.39 -12.10 4.56
N ALA A 105 -11.07 -13.09 3.72
CA ALA A 105 -9.69 -13.47 3.43
C ALA A 105 -8.94 -12.34 2.70
N VAL A 106 -9.60 -11.69 1.73
CA VAL A 106 -9.02 -10.54 1.01
C VAL A 106 -8.75 -9.39 1.98
N LYS A 107 -9.68 -9.07 2.88
CA LYS A 107 -9.50 -8.02 3.89
C LYS A 107 -8.32 -8.30 4.81
N GLU A 108 -8.14 -9.56 5.23
CA GLU A 108 -6.99 -9.97 6.05
C GLU A 108 -5.67 -9.74 5.29
N ASP A 109 -5.59 -10.20 4.04
CA ASP A 109 -4.42 -10.00 3.18
C ASP A 109 -4.10 -8.53 2.96
N LEU A 110 -5.09 -7.72 2.63
CA LEU A 110 -4.95 -6.28 2.42
C LEU A 110 -4.55 -5.54 3.71
N THR A 111 -5.05 -5.98 4.86
CA THR A 111 -4.62 -5.45 6.17
C THR A 111 -3.15 -5.75 6.42
N ARG A 112 -2.68 -6.96 6.06
CA ARG A 112 -1.25 -7.32 6.13
C ARG A 112 -0.41 -6.45 5.20
N VAL A 113 -0.85 -6.22 3.97
CA VAL A 113 -0.17 -5.33 3.01
C VAL A 113 -0.01 -3.93 3.60
N LYS A 114 -1.12 -3.33 4.07
CA LYS A 114 -1.11 -2.00 4.70
C LYS A 114 -0.08 -1.93 5.83
N ARG A 115 -0.15 -2.88 6.78
CA ARG A 115 0.75 -2.91 7.94
C ARG A 115 2.22 -3.01 7.55
N ASP A 116 2.54 -3.85 6.56
CA ASP A 116 3.92 -4.03 6.09
C ASP A 116 4.43 -2.73 5.41
N LEU A 117 3.58 -2.02 4.67
CA LEU A 117 3.91 -0.73 4.04
C LEU A 117 4.05 0.42 5.06
N GLU A 118 3.21 0.47 6.09
CA GLU A 118 3.35 1.43 7.20
C GLU A 118 4.69 1.23 7.94
N ASN A 119 5.04 -0.02 8.21
CA ASN A 119 6.25 -0.34 8.98
C ASN A 119 7.55 -0.15 8.18
N HIS A 120 7.58 -0.62 6.92
CA HIS A 120 8.83 -0.65 6.16
C HIS A 120 8.95 0.52 5.19
N ALA A 121 7.88 0.90 4.48
CA ALA A 121 7.89 1.98 3.50
C ALA A 121 7.59 3.36 4.10
N LYS A 122 7.22 3.42 5.39
CA LYS A 122 6.91 4.65 6.12
C LYS A 122 5.81 5.47 5.43
N CYS A 123 4.89 4.81 4.76
CA CYS A 123 3.73 5.47 4.17
C CYS A 123 2.81 5.94 5.29
N ASP A 124 2.46 7.24 5.29
CA ASP A 124 1.62 7.85 6.31
C ASP A 124 0.21 8.11 5.74
N PRO A 125 -0.84 7.39 6.22
CA PRO A 125 -2.20 7.61 5.77
C PRO A 125 -2.73 9.01 6.09
N LYS A 126 -2.12 9.75 7.04
CA LYS A 126 -2.47 11.15 7.29
C LYS A 126 -2.18 12.06 6.11
N LYS A 127 -1.27 11.64 5.21
CA LYS A 127 -0.93 12.35 3.97
C LYS A 127 -1.85 12.02 2.81
N PHE A 128 -2.99 11.37 3.08
CA PHE A 128 -3.97 11.03 2.05
C PHE A 128 -4.30 12.24 1.18
N ASP A 129 -4.69 13.36 1.78
CA ASP A 129 -5.15 14.55 1.07
C ASP A 129 -4.03 15.45 0.55
N GLU A 130 -2.75 15.12 0.77
CA GLU A 130 -1.62 15.91 0.24
C GLU A 130 -1.37 15.65 -1.24
N ASN A 131 -2.05 14.67 -1.84
CA ASN A 131 -1.80 14.23 -3.21
C ASN A 131 -3.05 14.29 -4.10
N GLU A 132 -2.91 14.88 -5.30
CA GLU A 132 -3.97 15.02 -6.31
C GLU A 132 -4.62 13.69 -6.69
N TYR A 133 -3.85 12.60 -6.74
CA TYR A 133 -4.35 11.27 -7.05
C TYR A 133 -5.38 10.78 -6.03
N ASN A 134 -5.05 10.89 -4.75
CA ASN A 134 -5.92 10.50 -3.64
C ASN A 134 -7.14 11.42 -3.52
N GLN A 135 -6.95 12.72 -3.76
CA GLN A 135 -8.04 13.70 -3.84
C GLN A 135 -9.01 13.36 -4.99
N THR A 136 -8.47 12.99 -6.15
CA THR A 136 -9.27 12.57 -7.31
C THR A 136 -10.05 11.31 -7.01
N PHE A 137 -9.41 10.29 -6.42
CA PHE A 137 -10.11 9.10 -5.95
C PHE A 137 -11.25 9.46 -4.98
N ARG A 138 -10.98 10.30 -3.97
CA ARG A 138 -12.01 10.71 -3.00
C ARG A 138 -13.17 11.45 -3.67
N LYS A 139 -12.87 12.35 -4.61
CA LYS A 139 -13.89 13.08 -5.38
C LYS A 139 -14.74 12.10 -6.20
N ASN A 140 -14.12 11.15 -6.89
CA ASN A 140 -14.82 10.16 -7.69
C ASN A 140 -15.68 9.25 -6.80
N TYR A 141 -15.15 8.81 -5.66
CA TYR A 141 -15.88 8.02 -4.67
C TYR A 141 -17.12 8.76 -4.14
N GLN A 142 -16.98 10.05 -3.81
CA GLN A 142 -18.10 10.88 -3.37
C GLN A 142 -19.14 11.09 -4.49
N ALA A 143 -18.69 11.28 -5.73
CA ALA A 143 -19.57 11.45 -6.88
C ALA A 143 -20.38 10.18 -7.21
N ALA A 144 -19.82 8.99 -6.97
CA ALA A 144 -20.52 7.72 -7.15
C ALA A 144 -21.60 7.45 -6.08
N GLY A 145 -21.66 8.24 -5.01
CA GLY A 145 -22.77 8.21 -4.06
C GLY A 145 -23.02 6.84 -3.43
N ILE A 146 -24.25 6.35 -3.53
CA ILE A 146 -24.68 5.10 -2.90
C ILE A 146 -24.03 3.85 -3.51
N ASP A 147 -23.63 3.93 -4.78
CA ASP A 147 -23.02 2.80 -5.50
C ASP A 147 -21.50 2.71 -5.27
N ALA A 148 -20.91 3.73 -4.66
CA ALA A 148 -19.47 3.85 -4.45
C ALA A 148 -18.83 2.63 -3.74
N PRO A 149 -19.43 2.03 -2.69
CA PRO A 149 -18.82 0.86 -2.05
C PRO A 149 -18.74 -0.36 -2.97
N ASN A 150 -19.83 -0.72 -3.66
CA ASN A 150 -19.82 -1.86 -4.59
C ASN A 150 -18.86 -1.62 -5.75
N LYS A 151 -18.87 -0.39 -6.29
CA LYS A 151 -17.95 0.01 -7.35
C LYS A 151 -16.49 -0.05 -6.93
N ALA A 152 -16.16 0.42 -5.71
CA ALA A 152 -14.82 0.31 -5.16
C ALA A 152 -14.39 -1.15 -5.00
N ILE A 153 -15.28 -2.04 -4.51
CA ILE A 153 -14.99 -3.48 -4.47
C ILE A 153 -14.69 -4.01 -5.88
N GLY A 154 -15.43 -3.55 -6.89
CA GLY A 154 -15.22 -3.88 -8.30
C GLY A 154 -13.89 -3.39 -8.88
N GLU A 155 -13.24 -2.39 -8.30
CA GLU A 155 -11.94 -1.85 -8.73
C GLU A 155 -10.77 -2.30 -7.84
N MET A 156 -10.99 -3.26 -6.93
CA MET A 156 -9.93 -3.78 -6.07
C MET A 156 -8.77 -4.42 -6.87
N ASP A 157 -9.06 -4.99 -8.03
CA ASP A 157 -8.06 -5.57 -8.95
C ASP A 157 -7.07 -4.51 -9.44
N ILE A 158 -7.57 -3.33 -9.81
CA ILE A 158 -6.76 -2.17 -10.17
C ILE A 158 -5.92 -1.71 -8.98
N LEU A 159 -6.55 -1.55 -7.80
CA LEU A 159 -5.83 -1.13 -6.59
C LEU A 159 -4.67 -2.08 -6.29
N PHE A 160 -4.93 -3.39 -6.33
CA PHE A 160 -3.96 -4.41 -6.00
C PHE A 160 -2.84 -4.49 -7.03
N HIS A 161 -3.16 -4.32 -8.32
CA HIS A 161 -2.17 -4.20 -9.38
C HIS A 161 -1.25 -2.99 -9.19
N TYR A 162 -1.79 -1.82 -8.86
CA TYR A 162 -0.94 -0.65 -8.61
C TYR A 162 -0.04 -0.83 -7.38
N LEU A 163 -0.51 -1.46 -6.31
CA LEU A 163 0.34 -1.81 -5.16
C LEU A 163 1.44 -2.80 -5.58
N PHE A 164 1.07 -3.80 -6.37
CA PHE A 164 2.01 -4.79 -6.90
C PHE A 164 3.12 -4.13 -7.74
N GLU A 165 2.78 -3.26 -8.68
CA GLU A 165 3.79 -2.63 -9.55
C GLU A 165 4.63 -1.58 -8.84
N SER A 166 4.02 -0.78 -7.96
CA SER A 166 4.69 0.40 -7.37
C SER A 166 5.43 0.13 -6.06
N CYS A 167 5.06 -0.90 -5.29
CA CYS A 167 5.67 -1.22 -4.00
C CYS A 167 6.72 -2.35 -4.10
N ASN A 168 7.64 -2.22 -5.04
CA ASN A 168 8.75 -3.16 -5.28
C ASN A 168 10.02 -2.82 -4.48
#